data_AF-A0A4R6UP56-F1
#
_entry.id   AF-A0A4R6UP56-F1
#
_cell.length_a   1.000
_cell.length_b   1.000
_cell.length_c   1.000
_cell.angle_alpha   90.00
_cell.angle_beta   90.00
_cell.angle_gamma   90.00
#
_symmetry.space_group_name_H-M   'P 1'
#
loop_
_entity.id
_entity.type
_entity.pdbx_description
1 polymer ?
#
loop_
_entity_poly.entity_id
_entity_poly.type
_entity_poly.pdbx_seq_one_letter_code
_entity_poly.pdbx_strand_id
1 'polypeptide(L)'
;MNSVLNERYLHSHMTNNIDSPDFVAAYVRSLYAASVAERFDTQDSWASDAVTLIAFDDPQKLISIVLRVLDTDPPDEILPVLAAGPLEDYLCHCGIDAIENLERLVENNAQLRNLLGGVWKNSMSDLVWERVQKIWDRTGWDGN
;
A
#
# COMPACT_ATOMS: atom_id res chain seq x y z
N MET A 1 17.45 17.27 26.43
CA MET A 1 18.16 15.99 26.33
C MET A 1 17.14 14.83 26.31
N ASN A 2 16.24 14.81 25.31
CA ASN A 2 15.15 13.81 25.18
C ASN A 2 14.78 13.54 23.70
N SER A 3 15.68 13.74 22.74
CA SER A 3 15.39 13.49 21.31
C SER A 3 15.85 12.09 20.87
N VAL A 4 16.94 11.57 21.43
CA VAL A 4 17.54 10.29 21.01
C VAL A 4 16.83 9.06 21.60
N LEU A 5 16.12 9.23 22.74
CA LEU A 5 15.34 8.15 23.35
C LEU A 5 14.01 7.88 22.63
N ASN A 6 13.51 8.82 21.83
CA ASN A 6 12.24 8.66 21.11
C ASN A 6 12.44 7.85 19.82
N GLU A 7 13.51 8.12 19.06
CA GLU A 7 13.77 7.44 17.78
C GLU A 7 14.12 5.96 17.93
N ARG A 8 14.86 5.57 18.99
CA ARG A 8 15.16 4.15 19.27
C ARG A 8 13.98 3.38 19.85
N TYR A 9 13.06 4.04 20.56
CA TYR A 9 11.84 3.41 21.08
C TYR A 9 10.79 3.22 19.97
N LEU A 10 10.70 4.19 19.05
CA LEU A 10 9.91 4.15 17.83
C LEU A 10 10.41 3.03 16.88
N HIS A 11 11.71 2.98 16.57
CA HIS A 11 12.24 1.94 15.66
C HIS A 11 12.07 0.50 16.17
N SER A 12 12.14 0.28 17.50
CA SER A 12 12.05 -1.05 18.10
C SER A 12 10.61 -1.52 18.36
N HIS A 13 9.62 -0.63 18.38
CA HIS A 13 8.20 -1.00 18.60
C HIS A 13 7.34 -0.87 17.34
N MET A 14 7.75 -0.08 16.33
CA MET A 14 6.95 0.18 15.12
C MET A 14 6.94 -0.95 14.09
N THR A 15 7.93 -1.84 14.12
CA THR A 15 8.00 -3.02 13.23
C THR A 15 7.51 -4.31 13.90
N ASN A 16 7.29 -4.27 15.22
CA ASN A 16 6.87 -5.44 15.97
C ASN A 16 5.36 -5.66 15.80
N ASN A 17 5.10 -6.42 14.75
CA ASN A 17 3.82 -6.97 14.34
C ASN A 17 3.03 -6.06 13.40
N ILE A 18 3.58 -5.85 12.20
CA ILE A 18 2.73 -5.50 11.04
C ILE A 18 1.52 -6.42 10.98
N ASP A 19 1.62 -7.68 11.41
CA ASP A 19 0.52 -8.66 11.45
C ASP A 19 -0.54 -8.38 12.52
N SER A 20 -0.38 -7.33 13.35
CA SER A 20 -1.41 -6.92 14.30
C SER A 20 -2.61 -6.25 13.61
N PRO A 21 -3.84 -6.49 14.08
CA PRO A 21 -5.02 -5.73 13.65
C PRO A 21 -4.89 -4.22 13.91
N ASP A 22 -4.21 -3.84 14.97
CA ASP A 22 -3.99 -2.43 15.36
C ASP A 22 -3.18 -1.68 14.30
N PHE A 23 -2.17 -2.34 13.70
CA PHE A 23 -1.39 -1.78 12.60
C PHE A 23 -2.28 -1.48 11.38
N VAL A 24 -3.08 -2.45 10.93
CA VAL A 24 -3.93 -2.26 9.74
C VAL A 24 -4.97 -1.17 10.00
N ALA A 25 -5.57 -1.16 11.19
CA ALA A 25 -6.54 -0.13 11.55
C ALA A 25 -5.91 1.28 11.59
N ALA A 26 -4.70 1.42 12.15
CA ALA A 26 -3.96 2.68 12.12
C ALA A 26 -3.61 3.08 10.68
N TYR A 27 -3.20 2.11 9.87
CA TYR A 27 -2.83 2.39 8.49
C TYR A 27 -4.03 2.85 7.65
N VAL A 28 -5.19 2.20 7.77
CA VAL A 28 -6.45 2.64 7.14
C VAL A 28 -6.81 4.08 7.54
N ARG A 29 -6.70 4.42 8.82
CA ARG A 29 -6.94 5.80 9.29
C ARG A 29 -5.94 6.79 8.71
N SER A 30 -4.66 6.39 8.58
CA SER A 30 -3.64 7.23 7.96
C SER A 30 -3.90 7.46 6.46
N LEU A 31 -4.36 6.42 5.74
CA LEU A 31 -4.75 6.51 4.34
C LEU A 31 -5.98 7.41 4.15
N TYR A 32 -6.96 7.32 5.05
CA TYR A 32 -8.13 8.19 5.05
C TYR A 32 -7.74 9.65 5.29
N ALA A 33 -6.89 9.93 6.29
CA ALA A 33 -6.40 11.29 6.52
C ALA A 33 -5.68 11.85 5.27
N ALA A 34 -4.89 11.02 4.58
CA ALA A 34 -4.24 11.38 3.33
C ALA A 34 -5.24 11.62 2.18
N SER A 35 -6.31 10.83 2.07
CA SER A 35 -7.31 10.98 1.00
C SER A 35 -8.16 12.24 1.15
N VAL A 36 -8.44 12.68 2.38
CA VAL A 36 -9.19 13.92 2.64
C VAL A 36 -8.30 15.17 2.77
N ALA A 37 -7.00 15.05 2.49
CA ALA A 37 -6.01 16.13 2.62
C ALA A 37 -5.99 16.81 4.02
N GLU A 38 -6.36 16.08 5.07
CA GLU A 38 -6.18 16.53 6.44
C GLU A 38 -4.69 16.43 6.81
N ARG A 39 -4.22 17.30 7.73
CA ARG A 39 -2.78 17.42 8.04
C ARG A 39 -2.14 16.07 8.39
N PHE A 40 -0.97 15.81 7.82
CA PHE A 40 -0.14 14.60 7.98
C PHE A 40 0.31 14.27 9.42
N ASP A 41 0.01 15.12 10.40
CA ASP A 41 0.35 14.91 11.81
C ASP A 41 -0.88 14.39 12.57
N THR A 42 -1.31 13.17 12.20
CA THR A 42 -2.34 12.43 12.93
C THR A 42 -1.68 11.48 13.93
N GLN A 43 -2.42 11.06 14.95
CA GLN A 43 -1.96 10.03 15.91
C GLN A 43 -1.59 8.68 15.25
N ASP A 44 -1.96 8.48 13.98
CA ASP A 44 -1.76 7.26 13.20
C ASP A 44 -0.71 7.41 12.09
N SER A 45 -0.05 8.57 11.98
CA SER A 45 1.00 8.83 10.97
C SER A 45 2.15 7.82 11.03
N TRP A 46 2.45 7.31 12.23
CA TRP A 46 3.43 6.27 12.48
C TRP A 46 3.22 5.01 11.62
N ALA A 47 1.97 4.68 11.26
CA ALA A 47 1.67 3.51 10.44
C ALA A 47 2.08 3.74 8.98
N SER A 48 1.86 4.96 8.46
CA SER A 48 2.34 5.36 7.13
C SER A 48 3.86 5.42 7.07
N ASP A 49 4.51 5.93 8.13
CA ASP A 49 5.97 5.92 8.25
C ASP A 49 6.52 4.49 8.26
N ALA A 50 5.87 3.58 8.98
CA ALA A 50 6.24 2.17 9.00
C ALA A 50 6.09 1.50 7.63
N VAL A 51 5.00 1.74 6.90
CA VAL A 51 4.83 1.23 5.52
C VAL A 51 5.91 1.79 4.60
N THR A 52 6.25 3.07 4.75
CA THR A 52 7.33 3.70 3.98
C THR A 52 8.67 3.03 4.26
N LEU A 53 9.01 2.79 5.53
CA LEU A 53 10.22 2.06 5.91
C LEU A 53 10.24 0.63 5.35
N ILE A 54 9.10 -0.06 5.34
CA ILE A 54 8.96 -1.40 4.76
C ILE A 54 9.17 -1.38 3.25
N ALA A 55 8.67 -0.37 2.53
CA ALA A 55 8.90 -0.22 1.10
C ALA A 55 10.40 -0.16 0.77
N PHE A 56 11.21 0.45 1.64
CA PHE A 56 12.66 0.52 1.48
C PHE A 56 13.42 -0.74 1.93
N ASP A 57 13.01 -1.37 3.04
CA ASP A 57 13.76 -2.47 3.67
C ASP A 57 13.34 -3.86 3.14
N ASP A 58 12.05 -4.07 2.95
CA ASP A 58 11.47 -5.34 2.52
C ASP A 58 10.19 -5.11 1.68
N PRO A 59 10.33 -4.62 0.43
CA PRO A 59 9.20 -4.27 -0.42
C PRO A 59 8.27 -5.45 -0.73
N GLN A 60 8.72 -6.70 -0.56
CA GLN A 60 7.87 -7.87 -0.74
C GLN A 60 6.73 -7.93 0.30
N LYS A 61 6.85 -7.27 1.44
CA LYS A 61 5.78 -7.21 2.45
C LYS A 61 4.64 -6.27 2.07
N LEU A 62 4.85 -5.33 1.15
CA LEU A 62 3.83 -4.35 0.77
C LEU A 62 2.55 -5.02 0.26
N ILE A 63 2.65 -6.08 -0.54
CA ILE A 63 1.46 -6.79 -1.03
C ILE A 63 0.65 -7.41 0.10
N SER A 64 1.30 -7.91 1.15
CA SER A 64 0.61 -8.48 2.31
C SER A 64 -0.16 -7.40 3.08
N ILE A 65 0.40 -6.18 3.15
CA ILE A 65 -0.26 -5.03 3.77
C ILE A 65 -1.46 -4.58 2.93
N VAL A 66 -1.29 -4.47 1.61
CA VAL A 66 -2.38 -4.12 0.67
C VAL A 66 -3.54 -5.10 0.79
N LEU A 67 -3.26 -6.41 0.75
CA LEU A 67 -4.29 -7.45 0.87
C LEU A 67 -5.04 -7.33 2.20
N ARG A 68 -4.33 -7.10 3.31
CA ARG A 68 -4.96 -6.97 4.62
C ARG A 68 -5.78 -5.70 4.77
N VAL A 69 -5.40 -4.61 4.11
CA VAL A 69 -6.23 -3.41 4.02
C VAL A 69 -7.51 -3.72 3.24
N LEU A 70 -7.42 -4.39 2.09
CA LEU A 70 -8.60 -4.81 1.31
C LEU A 70 -9.52 -5.75 2.10
N ASP A 71 -8.97 -6.67 2.88
CA ASP A 71 -9.73 -7.59 3.75
C ASP A 71 -10.56 -6.86 4.83
N THR A 72 -10.26 -5.57 5.11
CA THR A 72 -11.08 -4.74 6.02
C THR A 72 -12.30 -4.11 5.37
N ASP A 73 -12.53 -4.33 4.07
CA ASP A 73 -13.55 -3.66 3.27
C ASP A 73 -13.45 -2.13 3.41
N PRO A 74 -12.31 -1.54 3.01
CA PRO A 74 -12.02 -0.15 3.29
C PRO A 74 -12.93 0.79 2.46
N PRO A 75 -13.12 2.03 2.91
CA PRO A 75 -13.89 3.02 2.15
C PRO A 75 -13.23 3.36 0.80
N ASP A 76 -14.04 3.59 -0.23
CA ASP A 76 -13.59 3.86 -1.60
C ASP A 76 -12.61 5.04 -1.68
N GLU A 77 -12.76 6.02 -0.78
CA GLU A 77 -11.92 7.22 -0.70
C GLU A 77 -10.44 6.90 -0.50
N ILE A 78 -10.09 5.75 0.13
CA ILE A 78 -8.69 5.40 0.36
C ILE A 78 -8.08 4.58 -0.78
N LEU A 79 -8.90 4.00 -1.67
CA LEU A 79 -8.40 3.14 -2.74
C LEU A 79 -7.41 3.87 -3.67
N PRO A 80 -7.63 5.14 -4.07
CA PRO A 80 -6.66 5.87 -4.90
C PRO A 80 -5.29 6.03 -4.22
N VAL A 81 -5.28 6.28 -2.91
CA VAL A 81 -4.04 6.43 -2.13
C VAL A 81 -3.35 5.08 -1.94
N LEU A 82 -4.12 4.01 -1.71
CA LEU A 82 -3.60 2.65 -1.58
C LEU A 82 -3.01 2.14 -2.91
N ALA A 83 -3.64 2.47 -4.04
CA ALA A 83 -3.19 2.08 -5.37
C ALA A 83 -1.94 2.85 -5.82
N ALA A 84 -1.97 4.19 -5.75
CA ALA A 84 -0.87 5.06 -6.19
C ALA A 84 0.31 5.12 -5.20
N GLY A 85 0.15 4.59 -3.98
CA GLY A 85 1.21 4.44 -3.01
C GLY A 85 1.69 2.98 -2.93
N PRO A 86 1.35 2.22 -1.88
CA PRO A 86 1.96 0.91 -1.61
C PRO A 86 1.90 -0.11 -2.75
N LEU A 87 0.81 -0.18 -3.50
CA LEU A 87 0.70 -1.15 -4.60
C LEU A 87 1.59 -0.75 -5.79
N GLU A 88 1.64 0.55 -6.12
CA GLU A 88 2.54 1.11 -7.11
C GLU A 88 4.01 0.94 -6.68
N ASP A 89 4.34 1.23 -5.41
CA ASP A 89 5.68 1.06 -4.85
C ASP A 89 6.13 -0.40 -4.91
N TYR A 90 5.24 -1.35 -4.59
CA TYR A 90 5.51 -2.79 -4.72
C TYR A 90 5.89 -3.16 -6.16
N LEU A 91 5.13 -2.68 -7.14
CA LEU A 91 5.40 -2.93 -8.56
C LEU A 91 6.69 -2.24 -9.05
N CYS A 92 6.97 -1.03 -8.57
CA CYS A 92 8.20 -0.29 -8.90
C CYS A 92 9.44 -0.97 -8.34
N HIS A 93 9.39 -1.40 -7.07
CA HIS A 93 10.55 -1.96 -6.38
C HIS A 93 10.81 -3.43 -6.73
N CYS A 94 9.76 -4.24 -6.87
CA CYS A 94 9.90 -5.68 -7.11
C CYS A 94 9.73 -6.09 -8.58
N GLY A 95 9.20 -5.22 -9.45
CA GLY A 95 9.19 -5.42 -10.91
C GLY A 95 8.55 -6.74 -11.35
N ILE A 96 9.35 -7.60 -12.02
CA ILE A 96 8.89 -8.89 -12.54
C ILE A 96 8.32 -9.80 -11.45
N ASP A 97 8.99 -9.88 -10.31
CA ASP A 97 8.56 -10.74 -9.21
C ASP A 97 7.20 -10.28 -8.65
N ALA A 98 6.97 -8.96 -8.61
CA ALA A 98 5.68 -8.40 -8.18
C ALA A 98 4.55 -8.75 -9.15
N ILE A 99 4.76 -8.55 -10.45
CA ILE A 99 3.68 -8.80 -11.42
C ILE A 99 3.35 -10.29 -11.56
N GLU A 100 4.33 -11.19 -11.47
CA GLU A 100 4.09 -12.65 -11.44
C GLU A 100 3.33 -13.09 -10.19
N ASN A 101 3.53 -12.40 -9.08
CA ASN A 101 2.75 -12.64 -7.86
C ASN A 101 1.31 -12.10 -8.01
N LEU A 102 1.16 -10.88 -8.51
CA LEU A 102 -0.15 -10.24 -8.69
C LEU A 102 -1.04 -11.00 -9.67
N GLU A 103 -0.49 -11.49 -10.78
CA GLU A 103 -1.23 -12.33 -11.75
C GLU A 103 -1.88 -13.54 -11.08
N ARG A 104 -1.22 -14.19 -10.11
CA ARG A 104 -1.79 -15.30 -9.35
C ARG A 104 -2.82 -14.85 -8.32
N LEU A 105 -2.57 -13.74 -7.64
CA LEU A 105 -3.46 -13.23 -6.59
C LEU A 105 -4.80 -12.74 -7.15
N VAL A 106 -4.81 -12.10 -8.31
CA VAL A 106 -6.04 -11.56 -8.90
C VAL A 106 -7.00 -12.63 -9.42
N GLU A 107 -6.56 -13.88 -9.63
CA GLU A 107 -7.45 -14.96 -10.11
C GLU A 107 -8.65 -15.15 -9.17
N ASN A 108 -8.44 -14.97 -7.87
CA ASN A 108 -9.44 -15.18 -6.83
C ASN A 108 -9.75 -13.90 -6.02
N ASN A 109 -9.26 -12.74 -6.46
CA ASN A 109 -9.42 -11.48 -5.73
C ASN A 109 -9.84 -10.33 -6.68
N ALA A 110 -11.15 -10.14 -6.80
CA ALA A 110 -11.73 -9.09 -7.64
C ALA A 110 -11.44 -7.68 -7.10
N GLN A 111 -11.35 -7.49 -5.78
CA GLN A 111 -11.01 -6.20 -5.17
C GLN A 111 -9.57 -5.80 -5.53
N LEU A 112 -8.62 -6.72 -5.45
CA LEU A 112 -7.24 -6.47 -5.89
C LEU A 112 -7.18 -6.16 -7.39
N ARG A 113 -7.97 -6.88 -8.20
CA ARG A 113 -8.08 -6.63 -9.63
C ARG A 113 -8.54 -5.19 -9.91
N ASN A 114 -9.56 -4.73 -9.19
CA ASN A 114 -10.05 -3.37 -9.26
C ASN A 114 -9.01 -2.35 -8.76
N LEU A 115 -8.34 -2.63 -7.63
CA LEU A 115 -7.32 -1.76 -7.06
C LEU A 115 -6.15 -1.52 -8.03
N LEU A 116 -5.74 -2.53 -8.81
CA LEU A 116 -4.74 -2.37 -9.87
C LEU A 116 -5.14 -1.32 -10.92
N GLY A 117 -6.43 -1.04 -11.10
CA GLY A 117 -6.92 0.03 -11.96
C GLY A 117 -6.51 1.42 -11.50
N GLY A 118 -6.20 1.62 -10.22
CA GLY A 118 -5.72 2.89 -9.67
C GLY A 118 -4.20 3.12 -9.77
N VAL A 119 -3.44 2.12 -10.23
CA VAL A 119 -1.97 2.18 -10.27
C VAL A 119 -1.49 3.02 -11.46
N TRP A 120 -0.42 3.81 -11.27
CA TRP A 120 0.27 4.52 -12.33
C TRP A 120 1.57 3.81 -12.70
N LYS A 121 2.01 3.99 -13.96
CA LYS A 121 3.23 3.33 -14.46
C LYS A 121 4.48 3.67 -13.65
N ASN A 122 4.61 4.94 -13.26
CA ASN A 122 5.76 5.50 -12.55
C ASN A 122 7.10 4.97 -13.10
N SER A 123 7.91 4.29 -12.27
CA SER A 123 9.25 3.79 -12.63
C SER A 123 9.28 2.34 -13.10
N MET A 124 8.12 1.69 -13.24
CA MET A 124 8.02 0.33 -13.78
C MET A 124 8.56 0.26 -15.21
N SER A 125 9.19 -0.86 -15.54
CA SER A 125 9.53 -1.15 -16.94
C SER A 125 8.27 -1.29 -17.81
N ASP A 126 8.41 -1.05 -19.13
CA ASP A 126 7.33 -1.26 -20.10
C ASP A 126 6.74 -2.68 -20.00
N LEU A 127 7.60 -3.68 -19.82
CA LEU A 127 7.19 -5.08 -19.69
C LEU A 127 6.29 -5.32 -18.47
N VAL A 128 6.63 -4.71 -17.32
CA VAL A 128 5.80 -4.81 -16.10
C VAL A 128 4.48 -4.07 -16.32
N TRP A 129 4.54 -2.86 -16.86
CA TRP A 129 3.35 -2.06 -17.11
C TRP A 129 2.37 -2.74 -18.06
N GLU A 130 2.83 -3.25 -19.20
CA GLU A 130 1.99 -3.99 -20.15
C GLU A 130 1.27 -5.19 -19.51
N ARG A 131 1.91 -5.85 -18.54
CA ARG A 131 1.31 -6.97 -17.80
C ARG A 131 0.30 -6.50 -16.76
N VAL A 132 0.57 -5.41 -16.04
CA VAL A 132 -0.43 -4.76 -15.16
C VAL A 132 -1.69 -4.44 -15.96
N GLN A 133 -1.54 -3.87 -17.15
CA GLN A 133 -2.66 -3.49 -18.01
C GLN A 133 -3.51 -4.69 -18.51
N LYS A 134 -2.96 -5.91 -18.49
CA LYS A 134 -3.70 -7.12 -18.87
C LYS A 134 -4.56 -7.67 -17.74
N ILE A 135 -4.17 -7.40 -16.50
CA ILE A 135 -4.84 -7.97 -15.33
C ILE A 135 -5.67 -6.97 -14.54
N TRP A 136 -5.48 -5.66 -14.72
CA TRP A 136 -6.28 -4.68 -13.98
C TRP A 136 -7.75 -4.65 -14.40
N ASP A 137 -8.61 -4.19 -13.50
CA ASP A 137 -9.98 -3.79 -13.80
C ASP A 137 -10.09 -2.30 -13.50
N ARG A 138 -10.22 -1.48 -14.55
CA ARG A 138 -10.32 -0.02 -14.43
C ARG A 138 -11.76 0.48 -14.30
N THR A 139 -12.74 -0.42 -14.13
CA THR A 139 -14.14 -0.03 -13.92
C THR A 139 -14.22 0.91 -12.69
N GLY A 140 -14.79 2.10 -12.87
CA GLY A 140 -14.90 3.13 -11.82
C GLY A 140 -13.69 4.06 -11.66
N TRP A 141 -12.54 3.78 -12.30
CA TRP A 141 -11.32 4.61 -12.21
C TRP A 141 -11.24 5.69 -13.30
N ASP A 142 -11.80 5.42 -14.48
CA ASP A 142 -11.69 6.29 -15.65
C ASP A 142 -12.86 7.29 -15.79
N GLY A 143 -13.70 7.43 -14.75
CA GLY A 143 -14.84 8.37 -14.74
C GLY A 143 -16.01 7.97 -15.65
N ASN A 144 -16.08 6.71 -16.08
CA ASN A 144 -17.19 6.10 -16.83
C ASN A 144 -18.03 5.18 -15.95
#